data_AF-A0A1Z5JJQ6-F1
#
_entry.id   AF-A0A1Z5JJQ6-F1
#
_cell.length_a   1.000
_cell.length_b   1.000
_cell.length_c   1.000
_cell.angle_alpha   90.00
_cell.angle_beta   90.00
_cell.angle_gamma   90.00
#
_symmetry.space_group_name_H-M   'P 1'
#
loop_
_entity.id
_entity.type
_entity.pdbx_description
1 polymer ?
#
loop_
_entity_poly.entity_id
_entity_poly.type
_entity_poly.pdbx_seq_one_letter_code
_entity_poly.pdbx_strand_id
1 'polypeptide(L)'
;MSSFNFPATGAHVPEDRDQQLVLTPYGKGLVVRTRKHVDGVQEIELIDWRRATNTGPNRPATLFTSTKFPSVSPAVGDDVLTTYGRGKVLELRNNDQAVVFLSSWRLAGRSRVQCYLSLSSLRVVRAKKLYEMNVYEKVEHGQELKNEATAFFQRKEYEKALNVYSNAVDAVRYVQHKRDSSNEVRADLLVLMITCSNNAGTCCTQLQKWDDSIKFAKSALSLIEALEEKKGKKIHTFLNQEGFSDIKIFGEWKVKSYLITARSMSEKGESAEAMDILKKAQDVILSFTASIPEGDPSVKSLLLNGKEVKKLYAICKDKKKAQLQKEKQRAQAMFAKPVRDENETKDGKKDSRTTASQDNGQVIQPSSETAPISLLASPSASTATQQGPKKPKKNVSFAKNLTQTPEIEWYEDAEVLTGLAIFAGAVVATAAGLTYFLSRKS
;
A
#
# COMPACT_ATOMS: atom_id res chain seq x y z
N MET A 1 -57.34 31.77 -20.23
CA MET A 1 -55.88 31.64 -20.02
C MET A 1 -55.68 30.79 -18.77
N SER A 2 -55.44 29.49 -18.95
CA SER A 2 -55.15 28.55 -17.86
C SER A 2 -53.71 28.73 -17.41
N SER A 3 -53.51 29.28 -16.22
CA SER A 3 -52.21 29.36 -15.56
C SER A 3 -51.73 27.95 -15.21
N PHE A 4 -50.76 27.45 -15.97
CA PHE A 4 -50.01 26.25 -15.62
C PHE A 4 -49.14 26.56 -14.40
N ASN A 5 -49.62 26.20 -13.22
CA ASN A 5 -48.82 26.14 -12.00
C ASN A 5 -47.80 24.99 -12.17
N PHE A 6 -46.57 25.32 -12.54
CA PHE A 6 -45.44 24.40 -12.35
C PHE A 6 -45.21 24.25 -10.84
N PRO A 7 -45.28 23.03 -10.26
CA PRO A 7 -44.97 22.83 -8.86
C PRO A 7 -43.50 23.24 -8.62
N ALA A 8 -43.33 24.33 -7.84
CA ALA A 8 -42.03 24.96 -7.56
C ALA A 8 -41.16 24.17 -6.57
N THR A 9 -41.44 22.89 -6.35
CA THR A 9 -40.59 21.98 -5.59
C THR A 9 -39.87 21.07 -6.57
N GLY A 10 -38.74 21.54 -7.10
CA GLY A 10 -37.88 20.78 -7.99
C GLY A 10 -37.39 19.51 -7.30
N ALA A 11 -38.14 18.42 -7.44
CA ALA A 11 -37.77 17.12 -6.94
C ALA A 11 -36.38 16.78 -7.51
N HIS A 12 -35.44 16.49 -6.61
CA HIS A 12 -34.08 16.15 -6.98
C HIS A 12 -34.10 14.90 -7.87
N VAL A 13 -33.88 15.09 -9.17
CA VAL A 13 -33.73 13.98 -10.12
C VAL A 13 -32.36 13.34 -9.87
N PRO A 14 -32.30 12.06 -9.46
CA PRO A 14 -31.04 11.39 -9.19
C PRO A 14 -30.17 11.31 -10.47
N GLU A 15 -28.86 11.29 -10.27
CA GLU A 15 -27.91 11.07 -11.38
C GLU A 15 -28.17 9.73 -12.06
N ASP A 16 -27.93 9.68 -13.37
CA ASP A 16 -27.99 8.43 -14.13
C ASP A 16 -26.89 7.50 -13.60
N ARG A 17 -27.25 6.24 -13.31
CA ARG A 17 -26.31 5.24 -12.77
C ARG A 17 -25.11 4.99 -13.68
N ASP A 18 -25.37 4.95 -14.99
CA ASP A 18 -24.39 4.70 -16.02
C ASP A 18 -24.19 5.97 -16.84
N GLN A 19 -23.44 6.93 -16.27
CA GLN A 19 -23.17 8.22 -16.89
C GLN A 19 -22.39 8.04 -18.20
N GLN A 20 -23.08 8.21 -19.32
CA GLN A 20 -22.56 7.94 -20.66
C GLN A 20 -21.67 9.09 -21.16
N LEU A 21 -20.56 8.74 -21.81
CA LEU A 21 -19.71 9.67 -22.55
C LEU A 21 -20.20 9.82 -23.98
N VAL A 22 -20.52 11.06 -24.37
CA VAL A 22 -21.08 11.42 -25.67
C VAL A 22 -20.26 12.48 -26.40
N LEU A 23 -20.36 12.50 -27.73
CA LEU A 23 -19.74 13.52 -28.59
C LEU A 23 -20.76 14.62 -28.89
N THR A 24 -20.55 15.79 -28.29
CA THR A 24 -21.34 16.99 -28.53
C THR A 24 -20.66 17.89 -29.58
N PRO A 25 -21.36 18.88 -30.15
CA PRO A 25 -20.75 19.90 -31.01
C PRO A 25 -19.62 20.70 -30.32
N TYR A 26 -19.53 20.61 -29.00
CA TYR A 26 -18.57 21.32 -28.15
C TYR A 26 -17.46 20.40 -27.61
N GLY A 27 -17.35 19.17 -28.10
CA GLY A 27 -16.39 18.16 -27.63
C GLY A 27 -17.05 17.05 -26.80
N LYS A 28 -16.27 16.36 -25.96
CA LYS A 28 -16.81 15.28 -25.11
C LYS A 28 -17.67 15.83 -23.98
N GLY A 29 -18.80 15.17 -23.76
CA GLY A 29 -19.70 15.43 -22.65
C GLY A 29 -20.03 14.17 -21.85
N LEU A 30 -20.36 14.34 -20.57
CA LEU A 30 -20.84 13.31 -19.67
C LEU A 30 -22.33 13.52 -19.43
N VAL A 31 -23.15 12.53 -19.78
CA VAL A 31 -24.58 12.55 -19.45
C VAL A 31 -24.74 12.30 -17.96
N VAL A 32 -25.07 13.35 -17.20
CA VAL A 32 -25.19 13.30 -15.73
C VAL A 32 -26.56 12.79 -15.32
N ARG A 33 -27.63 13.22 -16.00
CA ARG A 33 -29.01 12.83 -15.72
C ARG A 33 -29.90 12.95 -16.93
N THR A 34 -30.89 12.07 -17.03
CA THR A 34 -31.93 12.09 -18.06
C THR A 34 -33.31 12.27 -17.44
N ARG A 35 -34.00 13.38 -17.76
CA ARG A 35 -35.35 13.67 -17.24
C ARG A 35 -36.41 12.88 -18.00
N LYS A 36 -36.61 11.62 -17.59
CA LYS A 36 -37.55 10.69 -18.25
C LYS A 36 -39.02 11.13 -18.19
N HIS A 37 -39.42 11.84 -17.13
CA HIS A 37 -40.83 12.11 -16.84
C HIS A 37 -41.43 13.30 -17.58
N VAL A 38 -40.60 14.17 -18.17
CA VAL A 38 -41.10 15.44 -18.72
C VAL A 38 -40.84 15.52 -20.21
N ASP A 39 -39.59 15.35 -20.68
CA ASP A 39 -39.27 15.60 -22.11
C ASP A 39 -38.09 14.78 -22.67
N GLY A 40 -37.51 13.85 -21.89
CA GLY A 40 -36.29 13.15 -22.29
C GLY A 40 -35.05 14.06 -22.36
N VAL A 41 -35.12 15.28 -21.83
CA VAL A 41 -34.01 16.23 -21.79
C VAL A 41 -32.87 15.65 -20.94
N GLN A 42 -31.69 15.61 -21.55
CA GLN A 42 -30.43 15.21 -20.95
C GLN A 42 -29.69 16.42 -20.42
N GLU A 43 -29.08 16.26 -19.25
CA GLU A 43 -28.10 17.18 -18.72
C GLU A 43 -26.70 16.62 -18.96
N ILE A 44 -25.91 17.36 -19.74
CA ILE A 44 -24.61 16.93 -20.21
C ILE A 44 -23.55 17.89 -19.68
N GLU A 45 -22.62 17.37 -18.88
CA GLU A 45 -21.45 18.09 -18.40
C GLU A 45 -20.35 18.05 -19.45
N LEU A 46 -19.96 19.20 -20.00
CA LEU A 46 -18.93 19.27 -21.04
C LEU A 46 -17.54 19.13 -20.41
N ILE A 47 -16.84 18.04 -20.73
CA ILE A 47 -15.53 17.68 -20.15
C ILE A 47 -14.40 18.44 -20.84
N ASP A 48 -14.45 18.53 -22.16
CA ASP A 48 -13.37 19.14 -22.97
C ASP A 48 -13.54 20.65 -23.17
N TRP A 49 -14.60 21.24 -22.60
CA TRP A 49 -14.91 22.65 -22.79
C TRP A 49 -13.92 23.55 -22.05
N ARG A 50 -12.98 24.13 -22.78
CA ARG A 50 -12.11 25.19 -22.27
C ARG A 50 -12.86 26.52 -22.30
N ARG A 51 -13.13 27.09 -21.12
CA ARG A 51 -13.69 28.45 -21.04
C ARG A 51 -12.73 29.45 -21.70
N ALA A 52 -13.29 30.37 -22.46
CA ALA A 52 -12.54 31.49 -23.05
C ALA A 52 -12.01 32.48 -21.99
N THR A 53 -12.56 32.49 -20.77
CA THR A 53 -12.21 33.46 -19.71
C THR A 53 -11.91 32.76 -18.38
N ASN A 54 -10.71 33.01 -17.83
CA ASN A 54 -10.18 32.39 -16.60
C ASN A 54 -10.75 32.97 -15.29
N THR A 55 -11.74 33.86 -15.33
CA THR A 55 -12.11 34.73 -14.19
C THR A 55 -13.25 34.23 -13.31
N GLY A 56 -13.60 32.94 -13.34
CA GLY A 56 -14.72 32.41 -12.55
C GLY A 56 -14.45 31.06 -11.88
N PRO A 57 -15.29 30.65 -10.91
CA PRO A 57 -15.20 29.32 -10.31
C PRO A 57 -15.25 28.26 -11.40
N ASN A 58 -14.37 27.26 -11.27
CA ASN A 58 -14.11 26.22 -12.25
C ASN A 58 -15.26 25.19 -12.26
N ARG A 59 -16.48 25.66 -12.54
CA ARG A 59 -17.63 24.79 -12.74
C ARG A 59 -17.64 24.34 -14.20
N PRO A 60 -17.75 23.03 -14.47
CA PRO A 60 -17.87 22.52 -15.82
C PRO A 60 -19.11 23.13 -16.49
N ALA A 61 -19.03 23.37 -17.79
CA ALA A 61 -20.16 23.91 -18.54
C ALA A 61 -21.23 22.82 -18.70
N THR A 62 -22.50 23.16 -18.52
CA THR A 62 -23.61 22.20 -18.59
C THR A 62 -24.49 22.53 -19.78
N LEU A 63 -24.76 21.52 -20.62
CA LEU A 63 -25.65 21.56 -21.76
C LEU A 63 -26.96 20.83 -21.42
N PHE A 64 -28.09 21.49 -21.63
CA PHE A 64 -29.42 20.89 -21.52
C PHE A 64 -29.96 20.69 -22.94
N THR A 65 -30.27 19.46 -23.32
CA THR A 65 -30.74 19.17 -24.68
C THR A 65 -31.64 17.95 -24.73
N SER A 66 -32.60 17.92 -25.67
CA SER A 66 -33.36 16.72 -26.03
C SER A 66 -32.67 15.91 -27.14
N THR A 67 -31.63 16.46 -27.78
CA THR A 67 -30.88 15.79 -28.84
C THR A 67 -30.03 14.64 -28.26
N LYS A 68 -30.21 13.44 -28.81
CA LYS A 68 -29.37 12.29 -28.47
C LYS A 68 -28.05 12.37 -29.23
N PHE A 69 -26.97 12.59 -28.50
CA PHE A 69 -25.62 12.58 -29.07
C PHE A 69 -25.06 11.16 -29.15
N PRO A 70 -24.23 10.84 -30.17
CA PRO A 70 -23.57 9.54 -30.26
C PRO A 70 -22.57 9.35 -29.12
N SER A 71 -22.32 8.09 -28.72
CA SER A 71 -21.28 7.79 -27.74
C SER A 71 -19.89 8.13 -28.29
N VAL A 72 -18.96 8.48 -27.41
CA VAL A 72 -17.53 8.55 -27.77
C VAL A 72 -17.05 7.19 -28.28
N SER A 73 -16.18 7.18 -29.29
CA SER A 73 -15.55 5.94 -29.78
C SER A 73 -14.74 5.28 -28.66
N PRO A 74 -14.93 3.98 -28.38
CA PRO A 74 -14.26 3.29 -27.28
C PRO A 74 -12.75 3.17 -27.53
N ALA A 75 -11.95 3.38 -26.48
CA ALA A 75 -10.52 3.13 -26.45
C ALA A 75 -10.18 1.95 -25.52
N VAL A 76 -8.99 1.37 -25.67
CA VAL A 76 -8.49 0.34 -24.75
C VAL A 76 -8.38 0.92 -23.34
N GLY A 77 -8.96 0.22 -22.37
CA GLY A 77 -9.05 0.63 -20.98
C GLY A 77 -10.32 1.37 -20.59
N ASP A 78 -11.13 1.81 -21.56
CA ASP A 78 -12.40 2.50 -21.29
C ASP A 78 -13.41 1.54 -20.64
N ASP A 79 -14.19 2.09 -19.71
CA ASP A 79 -15.40 1.47 -19.21
C ASP A 79 -16.52 1.60 -20.25
N VAL A 80 -17.17 0.48 -20.57
CA VAL A 80 -18.25 0.41 -21.56
C VAL A 80 -19.47 -0.31 -21.00
N LEU A 81 -20.65 0.14 -21.41
CA LEU A 81 -21.90 -0.54 -21.20
C LEU A 81 -22.24 -1.36 -22.45
N THR A 82 -22.34 -2.68 -22.27
CA THR A 82 -22.66 -3.67 -23.30
C THR A 82 -24.10 -4.17 -23.13
N THR A 83 -24.57 -5.00 -24.06
CA THR A 83 -25.84 -5.73 -23.93
C THR A 83 -25.86 -6.70 -22.74
N TYR A 84 -24.70 -7.16 -22.28
CA TYR A 84 -24.54 -8.05 -21.13
C TYR A 84 -24.24 -7.27 -19.83
N GLY A 85 -24.31 -5.94 -19.85
CA GLY A 85 -23.97 -5.08 -18.73
C GLY A 85 -22.59 -4.46 -18.88
N ARG A 86 -22.00 -4.02 -17.77
CA ARG A 86 -20.79 -3.20 -17.79
C ARG A 86 -19.52 -4.03 -17.91
N GLY A 87 -18.55 -3.50 -18.65
CA GLY A 87 -17.23 -4.09 -18.80
C GLY A 87 -16.14 -3.06 -19.14
N LYS A 88 -14.93 -3.55 -19.35
CA LYS A 88 -13.74 -2.76 -19.69
C LYS A 88 -13.17 -3.26 -21.01
N VAL A 89 -12.86 -2.34 -21.92
CA VAL A 89 -12.27 -2.67 -23.24
C VAL A 89 -10.83 -3.13 -23.03
N LEU A 90 -10.50 -4.33 -23.50
CA LEU A 90 -9.17 -4.93 -23.41
C LEU A 90 -8.37 -4.71 -24.70
N GLU A 91 -9.02 -4.90 -25.85
CA GLU A 91 -8.38 -4.89 -27.16
C GLU A 91 -9.37 -4.37 -28.20
N LEU A 92 -8.90 -3.57 -29.15
CA LEU A 92 -9.64 -3.16 -30.35
C LEU A 92 -9.09 -3.92 -31.55
N ARG A 93 -9.97 -4.53 -32.35
CA ARG A 93 -9.61 -5.33 -33.52
C ARG A 93 -10.02 -4.62 -34.81
N ASN A 94 -9.33 -4.93 -35.90
CA ASN A 94 -9.49 -4.26 -37.21
C ASN A 94 -10.88 -4.39 -37.85
N ASN A 95 -11.72 -5.32 -37.39
CA ASN A 95 -13.03 -5.61 -37.98
C ASN A 95 -14.19 -4.93 -37.24
N ASP A 96 -13.99 -3.70 -36.73
CA ASP A 96 -14.97 -3.01 -35.87
C ASP A 96 -15.46 -3.86 -34.70
N GLN A 97 -14.55 -4.63 -34.11
CA GLN A 97 -14.81 -5.47 -32.95
C GLN A 97 -13.91 -5.06 -31.79
N ALA A 98 -14.44 -5.19 -30.58
CA ALA A 98 -13.72 -5.00 -29.34
C ALA A 98 -13.83 -6.25 -28.48
N VAL A 99 -12.74 -6.53 -27.77
CA VAL A 99 -12.68 -7.52 -26.70
C VAL A 99 -12.98 -6.82 -25.39
N VAL A 100 -14.03 -7.25 -24.68
CA VAL A 100 -14.49 -6.60 -23.44
C VAL A 100 -14.50 -7.60 -22.30
N PHE A 101 -13.92 -7.24 -21.15
CA PHE A 101 -14.07 -7.98 -19.90
C PHE A 101 -15.26 -7.45 -19.11
N LEU A 102 -16.22 -8.32 -18.77
CA LEU A 102 -17.40 -7.94 -17.99
C LEU A 102 -17.05 -7.82 -16.49
N SER A 103 -17.37 -6.67 -15.88
CA SER A 103 -16.96 -6.34 -14.51
C SER A 103 -17.75 -7.13 -13.44
N SER A 104 -19.02 -7.42 -13.70
CA SER A 104 -19.93 -8.09 -12.76
C SER A 104 -20.25 -9.54 -13.09
N TRP A 105 -19.57 -10.14 -14.07
CA TRP A 105 -19.81 -11.51 -14.50
C TRP A 105 -18.63 -12.42 -14.19
N ARG A 106 -18.90 -13.54 -13.54
CA ARG A 106 -17.95 -14.62 -13.29
C ARG A 106 -18.58 -15.94 -13.70
N LEU A 107 -17.81 -16.76 -14.39
CA LEU A 107 -18.18 -18.16 -14.64
C LEU A 107 -17.83 -19.01 -13.41
N ALA A 108 -18.32 -20.25 -13.40
CA ALA A 108 -17.83 -21.26 -12.48
C ALA A 108 -16.29 -21.32 -12.53
N GLY A 109 -15.66 -21.46 -11.37
CA GLY A 109 -14.19 -21.39 -11.26
C GLY A 109 -13.61 -19.98 -11.45
N ARG A 110 -14.38 -18.94 -11.12
CA ARG A 110 -13.90 -17.55 -10.92
C ARG A 110 -13.30 -16.89 -12.17
N SER A 111 -13.49 -17.51 -13.33
CA SER A 111 -13.00 -16.99 -14.59
C SER A 111 -13.76 -15.73 -15.00
N ARG A 112 -13.02 -14.72 -15.46
CA ARG A 112 -13.61 -13.48 -15.99
C ARG A 112 -14.26 -13.77 -17.33
N VAL A 113 -15.44 -13.21 -17.56
CA VAL A 113 -16.12 -13.36 -18.85
C VAL A 113 -15.56 -12.35 -19.84
N GLN A 114 -15.08 -12.86 -20.97
CA GLN A 114 -14.62 -12.08 -22.12
C GLN A 114 -15.66 -12.16 -23.24
N CYS A 115 -16.02 -11.01 -23.80
CA CYS A 115 -16.95 -10.91 -24.92
C CYS A 115 -16.27 -10.27 -26.13
N TYR A 116 -16.67 -10.71 -27.32
CA TYR A 116 -16.29 -10.12 -28.61
C TYR A 116 -17.51 -9.39 -29.17
N LEU A 117 -17.47 -8.06 -29.18
CA LEU A 117 -18.63 -7.21 -29.47
C LEU A 117 -18.30 -6.24 -30.58
N SER A 118 -19.29 -5.88 -31.41
CA SER A 118 -19.12 -4.79 -32.39
C SER A 118 -18.97 -3.45 -31.68
N LEU A 119 -18.11 -2.55 -32.18
CA LEU A 119 -17.94 -1.21 -31.62
C LEU A 119 -19.26 -0.41 -31.57
N SER A 120 -20.14 -0.65 -32.54
CA SER A 120 -21.46 0.00 -32.62
C SER A 120 -22.41 -0.37 -31.46
N SER A 121 -22.20 -1.52 -30.80
CA SER A 121 -23.02 -1.96 -29.67
C SER A 121 -22.47 -1.50 -28.31
N LEU A 122 -21.31 -0.85 -28.29
CA LEU A 122 -20.67 -0.35 -27.07
C LEU A 122 -21.04 1.10 -26.81
N ARG A 123 -21.37 1.39 -25.55
CA ARG A 123 -21.52 2.76 -25.05
C ARG A 123 -20.44 3.06 -24.03
N VAL A 124 -19.58 4.03 -24.30
CA VAL A 124 -18.55 4.44 -23.35
C VAL A 124 -19.21 5.13 -22.16
N VAL A 125 -18.86 4.73 -20.94
CA VAL A 125 -19.39 5.26 -19.69
C VAL A 125 -18.24 5.71 -18.79
N ARG A 126 -18.50 6.63 -17.85
CA ARG A 126 -17.46 7.03 -16.90
C ARG A 126 -16.97 5.84 -16.10
N ALA A 127 -15.71 5.84 -15.68
CA ALA A 127 -15.21 4.88 -14.69
C ALA A 127 -15.98 4.94 -13.37
N LYS A 128 -16.26 3.78 -12.74
CA LYS A 128 -16.94 3.73 -11.45
C LYS A 128 -16.07 4.39 -10.40
N LYS A 129 -16.70 5.16 -9.52
CA LYS A 129 -16.05 5.54 -8.27
C LYS A 129 -16.08 4.35 -7.30
N LEU A 130 -15.15 4.31 -6.35
CA LEU A 130 -15.01 3.18 -5.43
C LEU A 130 -16.31 2.84 -4.67
N TYR A 131 -17.11 3.83 -4.31
CA TYR A 131 -18.38 3.61 -3.61
C TYR A 131 -19.49 3.02 -4.49
N GLU A 132 -19.35 3.08 -5.81
CA GLU A 132 -20.27 2.53 -6.81
C GLU A 132 -19.92 1.11 -7.22
N MET A 133 -18.70 0.68 -6.90
CA MET A 133 -18.20 -0.67 -7.19
C MET A 133 -18.86 -1.68 -6.24
N ASN A 134 -19.29 -2.80 -6.81
CA ASN A 134 -19.70 -3.95 -6.02
C ASN A 134 -18.48 -4.63 -5.36
N VAL A 135 -18.73 -5.62 -4.50
CA VAL A 135 -17.68 -6.34 -3.76
C VAL A 135 -16.62 -6.98 -4.68
N TYR A 136 -17.06 -7.61 -5.78
CA TYR A 136 -16.16 -8.23 -6.75
C TYR A 136 -15.33 -7.19 -7.51
N GLU A 137 -15.97 -6.10 -7.96
CA GLU A 137 -15.33 -5.00 -8.70
C GLU A 137 -14.25 -4.31 -7.85
N LYS A 138 -14.48 -4.16 -6.55
CA LYS A 138 -13.47 -3.61 -5.62
C LYS A 138 -12.24 -4.49 -5.52
N VAL A 139 -12.44 -5.81 -5.43
CA VAL A 139 -11.34 -6.78 -5.34
C VAL A 139 -10.56 -6.83 -6.66
N GLU A 140 -11.25 -6.80 -7.80
CA GLU A 140 -10.58 -6.68 -9.10
C GLU A 140 -9.79 -5.38 -9.23
N HIS A 141 -10.39 -4.25 -8.86
CA HIS A 141 -9.71 -2.97 -8.88
C HIS A 141 -8.46 -2.97 -7.98
N GLY A 142 -8.56 -3.56 -6.79
CA GLY A 142 -7.40 -3.75 -5.91
C GLY A 142 -6.31 -4.63 -6.52
N GLN A 143 -6.68 -5.66 -7.28
CA GLN A 143 -5.73 -6.51 -8.00
C GLN A 143 -5.07 -5.78 -9.18
N GLU A 144 -5.80 -4.91 -9.90
CA GLU A 144 -5.22 -4.01 -10.92
C GLU A 144 -4.19 -3.06 -10.30
N LEU A 145 -4.52 -2.41 -9.18
CA LEU A 145 -3.62 -1.54 -8.44
C LEU A 145 -2.38 -2.31 -7.93
N LYS A 146 -2.55 -3.53 -7.43
CA LYS A 146 -1.43 -4.39 -7.01
C LYS A 146 -0.46 -4.68 -8.18
N ASN A 147 -0.99 -4.95 -9.37
CA ASN A 147 -0.17 -5.21 -10.55
C ASN A 147 0.60 -3.96 -10.98
N GLU A 148 -0.06 -2.80 -10.99
CA GLU A 148 0.58 -1.50 -11.26
C GLU A 148 1.68 -1.17 -10.23
N ALA A 149 1.40 -1.36 -8.94
CA ALA A 149 2.37 -1.19 -7.86
C ALA A 149 3.59 -2.10 -8.04
N THR A 150 3.38 -3.32 -8.52
CA THR A 150 4.46 -4.28 -8.82
C THR A 150 5.34 -3.78 -9.96
N ALA A 151 4.76 -3.16 -10.99
CA ALA A 151 5.52 -2.53 -12.07
C ALA A 151 6.34 -1.32 -11.57
N PHE A 152 5.81 -0.51 -10.64
CA PHE A 152 6.60 0.54 -9.98
C PHE A 152 7.72 -0.05 -9.11
N PHE A 153 7.45 -1.12 -8.38
CA PHE A 153 8.45 -1.79 -7.55
C PHE A 153 9.63 -2.33 -8.36
N GLN A 154 9.35 -2.97 -9.50
CA GLN A 154 10.38 -3.48 -10.42
C GLN A 154 11.27 -2.37 -10.98
N ARG A 155 10.70 -1.17 -11.21
CA ARG A 155 11.44 0.04 -11.61
C ARG A 155 12.17 0.75 -10.46
N LYS A 156 12.15 0.16 -9.25
CA LYS A 156 12.70 0.74 -8.01
C LYS A 156 12.06 2.07 -7.61
N GLU A 157 10.85 2.36 -8.10
CA GLU A 157 10.07 3.55 -7.73
C GLU A 157 9.27 3.26 -6.44
N TYR A 158 9.99 3.00 -5.34
CA TYR A 158 9.40 2.45 -4.11
C TYR A 158 8.35 3.34 -3.46
N GLU A 159 8.47 4.68 -3.55
CA GLU A 159 7.46 5.59 -3.02
C GLU A 159 6.13 5.49 -3.77
N LYS A 160 6.19 5.42 -5.12
CA LYS A 160 4.98 5.24 -5.93
C LYS A 160 4.38 3.86 -5.70
N ALA A 161 5.22 2.82 -5.69
CA ALA A 161 4.78 1.46 -5.40
C ALA A 161 4.06 1.37 -4.04
N LEU A 162 4.63 1.99 -3.00
CA LEU A 162 4.04 2.03 -1.66
C LEU A 162 2.66 2.70 -1.66
N ASN A 163 2.53 3.87 -2.32
CA ASN A 163 1.25 4.58 -2.41
C ASN A 163 0.19 3.74 -3.14
N VAL A 164 0.56 3.10 -4.25
CA VAL A 164 -0.38 2.28 -5.03
C VAL A 164 -0.74 0.99 -4.27
N TYR A 165 0.19 0.33 -3.58
CA TYR A 165 -0.14 -0.82 -2.70
C TYR A 165 -1.09 -0.42 -1.56
N SER A 166 -0.91 0.77 -0.98
CA SER A 166 -1.78 1.28 0.08
C SER A 166 -3.19 1.56 -0.46
N ASN A 167 -3.29 2.20 -1.63
CA ASN A 167 -4.57 2.39 -2.33
C ASN A 167 -5.27 1.07 -2.66
N ALA A 168 -4.50 0.02 -3.01
CA ALA A 168 -5.06 -1.31 -3.26
C ALA A 168 -5.71 -1.92 -2.01
N VAL A 169 -5.10 -1.76 -0.83
CA VAL A 169 -5.67 -2.20 0.45
C VAL A 169 -6.88 -1.35 0.83
N ASP A 170 -6.81 -0.04 0.64
CA ASP A 170 -7.90 0.88 0.97
C ASP A 170 -9.14 0.66 0.08
N ALA A 171 -8.94 0.32 -1.20
CA ALA A 171 -10.01 -0.02 -2.12
C ALA A 171 -10.91 -1.16 -1.60
N VAL A 172 -10.31 -2.10 -0.85
CA VAL A 172 -10.98 -3.31 -0.40
C VAL A 172 -11.29 -3.34 1.10
N ARG A 173 -10.86 -2.33 1.86
CA ARG A 173 -11.06 -2.23 3.31
C ARG A 173 -12.52 -2.40 3.73
N TYR A 174 -13.45 -1.83 2.96
CA TYR A 174 -14.88 -1.85 3.27
C TYR A 174 -15.65 -3.06 2.70
N VAL A 175 -14.95 -4.04 2.13
CA VAL A 175 -15.60 -5.25 1.58
C VAL A 175 -15.98 -6.23 2.69
N GLN A 176 -15.18 -6.32 3.76
CA GLN A 176 -15.29 -7.37 4.78
C GLN A 176 -16.64 -7.36 5.54
N HIS A 177 -17.27 -6.20 5.66
CA HIS A 177 -18.47 -6.01 6.49
C HIS A 177 -19.79 -6.14 5.74
N LYS A 178 -19.75 -6.43 4.43
CA LYS A 178 -21.00 -6.53 3.66
C LYS A 178 -21.55 -7.96 3.66
N ARG A 179 -22.89 -8.06 3.80
CA ARG A 179 -23.65 -9.32 3.76
C ARG A 179 -23.59 -10.00 2.39
N ASP A 180 -23.31 -9.26 1.33
CA ASP A 180 -23.20 -9.75 -0.05
C ASP A 180 -21.83 -10.36 -0.38
N SER A 181 -20.87 -10.35 0.55
CA SER A 181 -19.53 -10.91 0.32
C SER A 181 -19.54 -12.44 0.45
N SER A 182 -19.42 -13.16 -0.68
CA SER A 182 -19.23 -14.62 -0.67
C SER A 182 -17.91 -15.02 -0.01
N ASN A 183 -17.80 -16.28 0.44
CA ASN A 183 -16.55 -16.81 1.00
C ASN A 183 -15.41 -16.84 -0.02
N GLU A 184 -15.72 -16.98 -1.31
CA GLU A 184 -14.70 -16.93 -2.38
C GLU A 184 -14.13 -15.52 -2.47
N VAL A 185 -14.97 -14.49 -2.45
CA VAL A 185 -14.48 -13.12 -2.50
C VAL A 185 -13.68 -12.77 -1.25
N ARG A 186 -14.08 -13.29 -0.09
CA ARG A 186 -13.30 -13.14 1.15
C ARG A 186 -11.93 -13.82 1.06
N ALA A 187 -11.84 -14.95 0.37
CA ALA A 187 -10.56 -15.61 0.09
C ALA A 187 -9.65 -14.72 -0.80
N ASP A 188 -10.18 -14.16 -1.90
CA ASP A 188 -9.43 -13.22 -2.75
C ASP A 188 -8.97 -11.99 -1.98
N LEU A 189 -9.87 -11.45 -1.17
CA LEU A 189 -9.60 -10.29 -0.35
C LEU A 189 -8.43 -10.53 0.61
N LEU A 190 -8.39 -11.68 1.28
CA LEU A 190 -7.28 -12.04 2.17
C LEU A 190 -5.97 -12.14 1.40
N VAL A 191 -5.95 -12.82 0.25
CA VAL A 191 -4.75 -12.92 -0.59
C VAL A 191 -4.26 -11.54 -1.02
N LEU A 192 -5.17 -10.68 -1.49
CA LEU A 192 -4.84 -9.33 -1.90
C LEU A 192 -4.27 -8.51 -0.74
N MET A 193 -4.94 -8.49 0.41
CA MET A 193 -4.50 -7.71 1.58
C MET A 193 -3.15 -8.20 2.12
N ILE A 194 -2.98 -9.52 2.31
CA ILE A 194 -1.72 -10.09 2.81
C ILE A 194 -0.57 -9.74 1.86
N THR A 195 -0.76 -9.94 0.55
CA THR A 195 0.30 -9.70 -0.43
C THR A 195 0.62 -8.22 -0.61
N CYS A 196 -0.38 -7.34 -0.65
CA CYS A 196 -0.17 -5.89 -0.70
C CYS A 196 0.52 -5.37 0.57
N SER A 197 0.09 -5.80 1.76
CA SER A 197 0.74 -5.40 3.02
C SER A 197 2.20 -5.86 3.09
N ASN A 198 2.50 -7.11 2.71
CA ASN A 198 3.88 -7.59 2.67
C ASN A 198 4.75 -6.83 1.64
N ASN A 199 4.20 -6.49 0.48
CA ASN A 199 4.93 -5.72 -0.53
C ASN A 199 5.10 -4.25 -0.12
N ALA A 200 4.10 -3.64 0.51
CA ALA A 200 4.20 -2.30 1.11
C ALA A 200 5.26 -2.25 2.22
N GLY A 201 5.27 -3.23 3.13
CA GLY A 201 6.31 -3.36 4.15
C GLY A 201 7.72 -3.50 3.55
N THR A 202 7.83 -4.25 2.44
CA THR A 202 9.09 -4.33 1.68
C THR A 202 9.48 -2.97 1.09
N CYS A 203 8.54 -2.20 0.51
CA CYS A 203 8.81 -0.85 0.01
C CYS A 203 9.28 0.07 1.14
N CYS A 204 8.62 0.04 2.31
CA CYS A 204 9.00 0.82 3.48
C CYS A 204 10.42 0.48 3.96
N THR A 205 10.78 -0.80 3.96
CA THR A 205 12.16 -1.25 4.26
C THR A 205 13.17 -0.63 3.29
N GLN A 206 12.88 -0.60 1.98
CA GLN A 206 13.78 0.01 0.99
C GLN A 206 13.89 1.55 1.14
N LEU A 207 12.83 2.18 1.64
CA LEU A 207 12.77 3.61 1.94
C LEU A 207 13.27 3.97 3.35
N GLN A 208 13.77 3.00 4.12
CA GLN A 208 14.19 3.16 5.52
C GLN A 208 13.09 3.72 6.44
N LYS A 209 11.82 3.50 6.09
CA LYS A 209 10.65 3.84 6.91
C LYS A 209 10.30 2.68 7.84
N TRP A 210 11.15 2.47 8.85
CA TRP A 210 11.13 1.26 9.69
C TRP A 210 9.82 1.06 10.46
N ASP A 211 9.26 2.12 11.05
CA ASP A 211 8.02 2.00 11.82
C ASP A 211 6.82 1.64 10.94
N ASP A 212 6.72 2.23 9.76
CA ASP A 212 5.64 1.91 8.81
C ASP A 212 5.82 0.50 8.23
N SER A 213 7.06 0.08 7.98
CA SER A 213 7.41 -1.28 7.58
C SER A 213 6.89 -2.31 8.59
N ILE A 214 7.11 -2.07 9.89
CA ILE A 214 6.62 -2.92 10.98
C ILE A 214 5.08 -2.95 11.01
N LYS A 215 4.41 -1.80 10.84
CA LYS A 215 2.94 -1.74 10.82
C LYS A 215 2.34 -2.59 9.70
N PHE A 216 2.87 -2.48 8.48
CA PHE A 216 2.40 -3.27 7.35
C PHE A 216 2.65 -4.77 7.54
N ALA A 217 3.83 -5.15 8.03
CA ALA A 217 4.16 -6.54 8.30
C ALA A 217 3.28 -7.16 9.40
N LYS A 218 3.01 -6.41 10.48
CA LYS A 218 2.08 -6.83 11.54
C LYS A 218 0.65 -6.98 11.02
N SER A 219 0.19 -6.05 10.18
CA SER A 219 -1.13 -6.16 9.53
C SER A 219 -1.25 -7.45 8.70
N ALA A 220 -0.21 -7.82 7.93
CA ALA A 220 -0.19 -9.08 7.21
C ALA A 220 -0.20 -10.30 8.15
N LEU A 221 0.60 -10.28 9.23
CA LEU A 221 0.65 -11.36 10.22
C LEU A 221 -0.72 -11.59 10.87
N SER A 222 -1.39 -10.53 11.32
CA SER A 222 -2.71 -10.67 11.97
C SER A 222 -3.75 -11.34 11.06
N LEU A 223 -3.73 -11.06 9.75
CA LEU A 223 -4.60 -11.72 8.79
C LEU A 223 -4.24 -13.20 8.59
N ILE A 224 -2.94 -13.52 8.55
CA ILE A 224 -2.46 -14.89 8.40
C ILE A 224 -2.80 -15.72 9.64
N GLU A 225 -2.57 -15.18 10.85
CA GLU A 225 -2.85 -15.85 12.12
C GLU A 225 -4.35 -16.09 12.30
N ALA A 226 -5.20 -15.10 12.00
CA ALA A 226 -6.65 -15.26 12.04
C ALA A 226 -7.16 -16.31 11.02
N LEU A 227 -6.49 -16.46 9.88
CA LEU A 227 -6.80 -17.50 8.90
C LEU A 227 -6.31 -18.88 9.38
N GLU A 228 -5.16 -18.95 10.07
CA GLU A 228 -4.58 -20.18 10.61
C GLU A 228 -5.45 -20.77 11.73
N GLU A 229 -6.01 -19.94 12.62
CA GLU A 229 -7.01 -20.35 13.61
C GLU A 229 -8.28 -20.93 12.97
N LYS A 230 -8.55 -20.56 11.71
CA LYS A 230 -9.71 -21.00 10.92
C LYS A 230 -9.32 -22.00 9.83
N LYS A 231 -8.17 -22.66 9.97
CA LYS A 231 -7.72 -23.71 9.06
C LYS A 231 -8.78 -24.82 8.92
N GLY A 232 -8.98 -25.28 7.69
CA GLY A 232 -9.99 -26.28 7.32
C GLY A 232 -11.40 -25.72 7.10
N LYS A 233 -11.67 -24.45 7.43
CA LYS A 233 -12.97 -23.80 7.17
C LYS A 233 -13.10 -23.37 5.70
N LYS A 234 -14.32 -23.00 5.29
CA LYS A 234 -14.72 -22.68 3.91
C LYS A 234 -13.71 -21.78 3.16
N ILE A 235 -13.28 -20.67 3.76
CA ILE A 235 -12.34 -19.72 3.13
C ILE A 235 -10.99 -20.39 2.86
N HIS A 236 -10.46 -21.14 3.82
CA HIS A 236 -9.20 -21.88 3.66
C HIS A 236 -9.33 -22.98 2.60
N THR A 237 -10.46 -23.68 2.55
CA THR A 237 -10.75 -24.66 1.49
C THR A 237 -10.71 -24.03 0.10
N PHE A 238 -11.33 -22.86 -0.08
CA PHE A 238 -11.27 -22.13 -1.35
C PHE A 238 -9.84 -21.71 -1.71
N LEU A 239 -9.04 -21.24 -0.75
CA LEU A 239 -7.64 -20.88 -1.01
C LEU A 239 -6.82 -22.09 -1.51
N ASN A 240 -7.01 -23.26 -0.91
CA ASN A 240 -6.34 -24.49 -1.34
C ASN A 240 -6.77 -24.93 -2.75
N GLN A 241 -8.06 -24.83 -3.07
CA GLN A 241 -8.58 -25.14 -4.42
C GLN A 241 -7.96 -24.24 -5.49
N GLU A 242 -7.62 -23.01 -5.12
CA GLU A 242 -7.01 -22.01 -6.01
C GLU A 242 -5.47 -22.09 -6.04
N GLY A 243 -4.90 -23.14 -5.45
CA GLY A 243 -3.46 -23.39 -5.47
C GLY A 243 -2.64 -22.64 -4.41
N PHE A 244 -3.28 -21.97 -3.45
CA PHE A 244 -2.59 -21.38 -2.31
C PHE A 244 -2.43 -22.41 -1.19
N SER A 245 -1.38 -23.21 -1.28
CA SER A 245 -1.07 -24.24 -0.28
C SER A 245 -0.80 -23.64 1.11
N ASP A 246 -0.94 -24.45 2.15
CA ASP A 246 -0.56 -24.08 3.52
C ASP A 246 0.88 -23.57 3.61
N ILE A 247 1.79 -24.18 2.84
CA ILE A 247 3.20 -23.78 2.77
C ILE A 247 3.32 -22.36 2.21
N LYS A 248 2.49 -22.00 1.21
CA LYS A 248 2.48 -20.64 0.64
C LYS A 248 2.01 -19.60 1.65
N ILE A 249 0.88 -19.86 2.32
CA ILE A 249 0.23 -18.88 3.19
C ILE A 249 0.88 -18.83 4.57
N PHE A 250 0.89 -19.96 5.27
CA PHE A 250 1.34 -20.06 6.67
C PHE A 250 2.85 -20.25 6.80
N GLY A 251 3.52 -20.70 5.73
CA GLY A 251 4.97 -20.74 5.63
C GLY A 251 5.54 -19.46 5.01
N GLU A 252 5.56 -19.39 3.68
CA GLU A 252 6.28 -18.37 2.92
C GLU A 252 5.84 -16.94 3.25
N TRP A 253 4.54 -16.64 3.19
CA TRP A 253 4.06 -15.28 3.46
C TRP A 253 4.21 -14.88 4.92
N LYS A 254 3.97 -15.81 5.87
CA LYS A 254 4.16 -15.56 7.31
C LYS A 254 5.62 -15.25 7.64
N VAL A 255 6.56 -16.06 7.13
CA VAL A 255 8.00 -15.85 7.30
C VAL A 255 8.47 -14.56 6.65
N LYS A 256 7.92 -14.19 5.48
CA LYS A 256 8.20 -12.90 4.84
C LYS A 256 7.82 -11.73 5.76
N SER A 257 6.65 -11.77 6.41
CA SER A 257 6.24 -10.73 7.36
C SER A 257 7.18 -10.66 8.57
N TYR A 258 7.62 -11.80 9.11
CA TYR A 258 8.61 -11.83 10.19
C TYR A 258 9.96 -11.25 9.78
N LEU A 259 10.45 -11.57 8.58
CA LEU A 259 11.70 -11.02 8.05
C LEU A 259 11.64 -9.49 7.91
N ILE A 260 10.54 -8.94 7.40
CA ILE A 260 10.34 -7.48 7.28
C ILE A 260 10.37 -6.83 8.66
N THR A 261 9.67 -7.42 9.64
CA THR A 261 9.60 -6.90 11.02
C THR A 261 10.97 -6.94 11.69
N ALA A 262 11.63 -8.10 11.67
CA ALA A 262 12.94 -8.30 12.30
C ALA A 262 14.02 -7.41 11.69
N ARG A 263 14.02 -7.24 10.36
CA ARG A 263 14.95 -6.32 9.68
C ARG A 263 14.74 -4.88 10.16
N SER A 264 13.49 -4.43 10.19
CA SER A 264 13.15 -3.07 10.62
C SER A 264 13.53 -2.83 12.09
N MET A 265 13.29 -3.79 12.99
CA MET A 265 13.72 -3.72 14.40
C MET A 265 15.25 -3.73 14.56
N SER A 266 15.95 -4.57 13.79
CA SER A 266 17.43 -4.61 13.80
C SER A 266 18.05 -3.29 13.39
N GLU A 267 17.46 -2.59 12.41
CA GLU A 267 17.92 -1.26 11.97
C GLU A 267 17.58 -0.15 12.98
N LYS A 268 16.52 -0.31 13.77
CA LYS A 268 16.23 0.56 14.93
C LYS A 268 17.16 0.32 16.13
N GLY A 269 18.01 -0.70 16.10
CA GLY A 269 18.89 -1.08 17.20
C GLY A 269 18.25 -2.03 18.23
N GLU A 270 17.00 -2.42 18.03
CA GLU A 270 16.22 -3.36 18.85
C GLU A 270 16.62 -4.82 18.53
N SER A 271 17.92 -5.14 18.66
CA SER A 271 18.48 -6.41 18.18
C SER A 271 17.96 -7.64 18.93
N ALA A 272 17.59 -7.49 20.21
CA ALA A 272 17.04 -8.59 21.00
C ALA A 272 15.65 -9.01 20.51
N GLU A 273 14.73 -8.06 20.32
CA GLU A 273 13.38 -8.32 19.79
C GLU A 273 13.44 -8.88 18.37
N ALA A 274 14.32 -8.34 17.52
CA ALA A 274 14.55 -8.87 16.18
C ALA A 274 14.97 -10.34 16.20
N MET A 275 15.85 -10.75 17.14
CA MET A 275 16.26 -12.16 17.28
C MET A 275 15.09 -13.06 17.69
N ASP A 276 14.21 -12.62 18.57
CA ASP A 276 13.06 -13.42 19.00
C ASP A 276 12.04 -13.60 17.87
N ILE A 277 11.82 -12.59 17.04
CA ILE A 277 11.01 -12.71 15.82
C ILE A 277 11.65 -13.69 14.82
N LEU A 278 12.97 -13.66 14.67
CA LEU A 278 13.67 -14.58 13.77
C LEU A 278 13.62 -16.04 14.24
N LYS A 279 13.59 -16.29 15.56
CA LYS A 279 13.33 -17.63 16.10
C LYS A 279 11.93 -18.11 15.71
N LYS A 280 10.90 -17.29 15.90
CA LYS A 280 9.53 -17.61 15.44
C LYS A 280 9.47 -17.92 13.94
N ALA A 281 10.20 -17.16 13.12
CA ALA A 281 10.30 -17.43 11.70
C ALA A 281 10.98 -18.78 11.40
N GLN A 282 12.05 -19.10 12.13
CA GLN A 282 12.76 -20.38 12.01
C GLN A 282 11.87 -21.56 12.44
N ASP A 283 11.06 -21.42 13.48
CA ASP A 283 10.12 -22.44 13.94
C ASP A 283 9.07 -22.74 12.87
N VAL A 284 8.51 -21.71 12.24
CA VAL A 284 7.58 -21.85 11.11
C VAL A 284 8.25 -22.55 9.91
N ILE A 285 9.52 -22.23 9.61
CA ILE A 285 10.25 -22.93 8.55
C ILE A 285 10.41 -24.41 8.89
N LEU A 286 10.79 -24.75 10.12
CA LEU A 286 10.98 -26.14 10.55
C LEU A 286 9.67 -26.93 10.49
N SER A 287 8.55 -26.34 10.89
CA SER A 287 7.25 -27.03 10.86
C SER A 287 6.80 -27.42 9.46
N PHE A 288 7.11 -26.62 8.44
CA PHE A 288 6.75 -26.90 7.05
C PHE A 288 7.83 -27.65 6.24
N THR A 289 9.08 -27.64 6.70
CA THR A 289 10.18 -28.37 6.04
C THR A 289 10.37 -29.80 6.56
N ALA A 290 9.76 -30.16 7.70
CA ALA A 290 9.76 -31.54 8.19
C ALA A 290 8.87 -32.48 7.37
N SER A 291 7.85 -31.94 6.70
CA SER A 291 6.77 -32.68 6.03
C SER A 291 6.64 -32.30 4.54
N ILE A 292 7.77 -32.14 3.84
CA ILE A 292 7.80 -31.59 2.48
C ILE A 292 7.07 -32.53 1.50
N PRO A 293 5.94 -32.12 0.90
CA PRO A 293 5.48 -32.74 -0.33
C PRO A 293 6.47 -32.36 -1.44
N GLU A 294 7.11 -33.35 -2.05
CA GLU A 294 7.99 -33.12 -3.20
C GLU A 294 7.20 -32.42 -4.32
N GLY A 295 7.68 -31.25 -4.76
CA GLY A 295 7.14 -30.54 -5.94
C GLY A 295 6.51 -29.17 -5.71
N ASP A 296 6.19 -28.74 -4.48
CA ASP A 296 5.60 -27.41 -4.27
C ASP A 296 6.66 -26.28 -4.46
N PRO A 297 6.48 -25.34 -5.41
CA PRO A 297 7.43 -24.25 -5.65
C PRO A 297 7.63 -23.34 -4.42
N SER A 298 6.65 -23.30 -3.51
CA SER A 298 6.69 -22.51 -2.27
C SER A 298 7.75 -23.04 -1.30
N VAL A 299 8.08 -24.34 -1.36
CA VAL A 299 9.15 -24.93 -0.52
C VAL A 299 10.50 -24.32 -0.88
N LYS A 300 10.78 -24.11 -2.17
CA LYS A 300 12.03 -23.45 -2.62
C LYS A 300 12.11 -22.02 -2.09
N SER A 301 11.02 -21.26 -2.19
CA SER A 301 10.92 -19.90 -1.66
C SER A 301 11.12 -19.86 -0.13
N LEU A 302 10.49 -20.79 0.59
CA LEU A 302 10.62 -20.91 2.05
C LEU A 302 12.05 -21.25 2.50
N LEU A 303 12.73 -22.14 1.78
CA LEU A 303 14.14 -22.49 2.06
C LEU A 303 15.09 -21.30 1.80
N LEU A 304 14.83 -20.50 0.77
CA LEU A 304 15.57 -19.24 0.53
C LEU A 304 15.35 -18.27 1.69
N ASN A 305 14.11 -18.11 2.15
CA ASN A 305 13.82 -17.30 3.34
C ASN A 305 14.53 -17.85 4.58
N GLY A 306 14.66 -19.16 4.74
CA GLY A 306 15.41 -19.76 5.85
C GLY A 306 16.91 -19.43 5.84
N LYS A 307 17.54 -19.33 4.67
CA LYS A 307 18.92 -18.83 4.56
C LYS A 307 19.01 -17.37 5.00
N GLU A 308 18.06 -16.54 4.60
CA GLU A 308 18.01 -15.13 4.99
C GLU A 308 17.73 -14.95 6.50
N VAL A 309 16.86 -15.76 7.10
CA VAL A 309 16.60 -15.77 8.55
C VAL A 309 17.89 -16.05 9.31
N LYS A 310 18.64 -17.09 8.92
CA LYS A 310 19.93 -17.45 9.55
C LYS A 310 20.96 -16.32 9.42
N LYS A 311 21.07 -15.74 8.23
CA LYS A 311 21.98 -14.60 7.97
C LYS A 311 21.63 -13.40 8.85
N LEU A 312 20.36 -12.99 8.87
CA LEU A 312 19.92 -11.84 9.66
C LEU A 312 20.05 -12.09 11.16
N TYR A 313 19.83 -13.33 11.62
CA TYR A 313 20.03 -13.71 13.02
C TYR A 313 21.50 -13.56 13.45
N ALA A 314 22.46 -13.97 12.62
CA ALA A 314 23.88 -13.77 12.88
C ALA A 314 24.23 -12.28 13.01
N ILE A 315 23.73 -11.45 12.07
CA ILE A 315 23.92 -9.99 12.11
C ILE A 315 23.37 -9.40 13.42
N CYS A 316 22.15 -9.76 13.83
CA CYS A 316 21.56 -9.27 15.08
C CYS A 316 22.35 -9.74 16.31
N LYS A 317 22.85 -10.98 16.30
CA LYS A 317 23.68 -11.53 17.38
C LYS A 317 24.99 -10.74 17.53
N ASP A 318 25.64 -10.41 16.43
CA ASP A 318 26.89 -9.63 16.44
C ASP A 318 26.64 -8.18 16.87
N LYS A 319 25.56 -7.54 16.38
CA LYS A 319 25.12 -6.21 16.85
C LYS A 319 24.88 -6.20 18.37
N LYS A 320 24.18 -7.21 18.90
CA LYS A 320 23.93 -7.35 20.35
C LYS A 320 25.22 -7.53 21.14
N LYS A 321 26.15 -8.37 20.67
CA LYS A 321 27.46 -8.56 21.32
C LYS A 321 28.26 -7.26 21.35
N ALA A 322 28.27 -6.51 20.26
CA ALA A 322 28.95 -5.21 20.18
C ALA A 322 28.32 -4.17 21.12
N GLN A 323 26.98 -4.13 21.23
CA GLN A 323 26.28 -3.28 22.20
C GLN A 323 26.66 -3.62 23.64
N LEU A 324 26.63 -4.90 24.01
CA LEU A 324 27.03 -5.37 25.35
C LEU A 324 28.50 -5.05 25.67
N GLN A 325 29.39 -5.14 24.69
CA GLN A 325 30.80 -4.78 24.88
C GLN A 325 30.96 -3.27 25.14
N LYS A 326 30.23 -2.42 24.41
CA LYS A 326 30.22 -0.97 24.64
C LYS A 326 29.63 -0.61 26.00
N GLU A 327 28.54 -1.28 26.41
CA GLU A 327 27.93 -1.09 27.72
C GLU A 327 28.86 -1.53 28.84
N LYS A 328 29.53 -2.67 28.69
CA LYS A 328 30.55 -3.14 29.64
C LYS A 328 31.69 -2.14 29.79
N GLN A 329 32.21 -1.60 28.69
CA GLN A 329 33.27 -0.57 28.72
C GLN A 329 32.78 0.72 29.40
N ARG A 330 31.54 1.15 29.15
CA ARG A 330 30.94 2.31 29.83
C ARG A 330 30.77 2.07 31.34
N ALA A 331 30.27 0.89 31.73
CA ALA A 331 30.15 0.53 33.13
C ALA A 331 31.53 0.47 33.81
N GLN A 332 32.53 -0.10 33.15
CA GLN A 332 33.91 -0.08 33.64
C GLN A 332 34.43 1.34 33.81
N ALA A 333 34.20 2.26 32.87
CA ALA A 333 34.62 3.65 33.02
C ALA A 333 33.90 4.39 34.17
N MET A 334 32.63 4.06 34.46
CA MET A 334 31.86 4.67 35.55
C MET A 334 32.20 4.11 36.93
N PHE A 335 32.54 2.81 37.01
CA PHE A 335 32.70 2.09 38.28
C PHE A 335 34.14 1.67 38.59
N ALA A 336 35.06 1.74 37.62
CA ALA A 336 36.47 1.70 37.94
C ALA A 336 36.75 2.94 38.78
N LYS A 337 36.86 2.75 40.10
CA LYS A 337 37.46 3.76 40.97
C LYS A 337 38.75 4.18 40.28
N PRO A 338 39.02 5.50 40.11
CA PRO A 338 40.35 5.92 39.71
C PRO A 338 41.28 5.19 40.67
N VAL A 339 42.13 4.33 40.12
CA VAL A 339 43.21 3.74 40.90
C VAL A 339 43.98 4.97 41.34
N ARG A 340 43.77 5.38 42.60
CA ARG A 340 44.66 6.34 43.22
C ARG A 340 45.99 5.62 43.19
N ASP A 341 46.88 6.07 42.32
CA ASP A 341 48.27 5.71 42.38
C ASP A 341 48.77 6.16 43.76
N GLU A 342 48.62 5.31 44.77
CA GLU A 342 49.20 5.51 46.11
C GLU A 342 50.73 5.31 46.09
N ASN A 343 51.34 5.37 44.91
CA ASN A 343 52.79 5.45 44.70
C ASN A 343 53.30 6.90 44.56
N GLU A 344 52.59 7.90 45.10
CA GLU A 344 53.24 9.15 45.52
C GLU A 344 53.84 8.94 46.93
N THR A 345 54.96 8.22 47.00
CA THR A 345 55.85 8.35 48.15
C THR A 345 57.23 8.82 47.69
N LYS A 346 57.51 10.08 48.05
CA LYS A 346 58.80 10.62 48.49
C LYS A 346 60.00 10.62 47.53
N ASP A 347 60.53 11.83 47.43
CA ASP A 347 61.94 12.22 47.31
C ASP A 347 62.63 12.06 45.95
N GLY A 348 62.91 13.22 45.34
CA GLY A 348 63.73 13.30 44.14
C GLY A 348 64.00 14.71 43.63
N LYS A 349 64.43 15.62 44.52
CA LYS A 349 65.01 16.91 44.15
C LYS A 349 66.16 16.72 43.15
N LYS A 350 65.99 17.17 41.90
CA LYS A 350 67.13 17.63 41.09
C LYS A 350 66.70 18.60 39.98
N ASP A 351 67.22 19.80 40.09
CA ASP A 351 67.17 20.88 39.12
C ASP A 351 67.74 20.46 37.75
N SER A 352 67.08 20.89 36.67
CA SER A 352 67.67 21.48 35.46
C SER A 352 66.59 21.53 34.38
N ARG A 353 66.12 22.72 34.00
CA ARG A 353 66.70 23.63 32.99
C ARG A 353 65.92 23.51 31.68
N THR A 354 65.00 24.46 31.53
CA THR A 354 64.75 25.27 30.33
C THR A 354 65.13 24.67 28.98
N THR A 355 64.14 24.37 28.15
CA THR A 355 64.12 24.80 26.75
C THR A 355 62.69 24.91 26.25
N ALA A 356 62.36 26.12 25.80
CA ALA A 356 61.16 26.44 25.06
C ALA A 356 61.05 25.58 23.79
N SER A 357 59.84 25.14 23.44
CA SER A 357 59.52 24.80 22.06
C SER A 357 58.07 25.16 21.76
N GLN A 358 57.98 26.28 21.04
CA GLN A 358 57.02 26.64 20.00
C GLN A 358 55.65 25.97 20.00
N ASP A 359 54.69 26.80 20.41
CA ASP A 359 53.42 27.04 19.76
C ASP A 359 53.42 26.68 18.26
N ASN A 360 52.61 25.69 17.89
CA ASN A 360 52.15 25.50 16.53
C ASN A 360 50.70 25.02 16.58
N GLY A 361 49.79 26.00 16.58
CA GLY A 361 48.37 25.77 16.38
C GLY A 361 48.11 25.07 15.05
N GLN A 362 47.70 23.81 15.12
CA GLN A 362 47.11 23.11 13.98
C GLN A 362 45.60 22.91 14.22
N VAL A 363 44.85 23.69 13.45
CA VAL A 363 43.40 23.63 13.29
C VAL A 363 42.99 22.22 12.87
N ILE A 364 42.15 21.58 13.68
CA ILE A 364 41.55 20.28 13.39
C ILE A 364 40.52 20.47 12.26
N GLN A 365 40.88 20.05 11.05
CA GLN A 365 39.92 19.75 9.97
C GLN A 365 39.23 18.41 10.28
N PRO A 366 37.91 18.28 10.03
CA PRO A 366 37.23 17.00 10.15
C PRO A 366 37.61 16.09 8.96
N SER A 367 38.11 14.89 9.29
CA SER A 367 38.46 13.82 8.37
C SER A 367 37.23 13.31 7.61
N SER A 368 37.28 13.41 6.28
CA SER A 368 36.38 12.73 5.36
C SER A 368 36.64 11.22 5.40
N GLU A 369 35.66 10.46 5.90
CA GLU A 369 35.71 9.01 5.95
C GLU A 369 35.35 8.43 4.57
N THR A 370 36.35 7.81 3.95
CA THR A 370 36.27 7.14 2.65
C THR A 370 35.55 5.80 2.80
N ALA A 371 34.41 5.64 2.14
CA ALA A 371 33.66 4.39 2.07
C ALA A 371 34.38 3.35 1.18
N PRO A 372 34.23 2.03 1.45
CA PRO A 372 34.80 1.00 0.60
C PRO A 372 33.98 0.78 -0.67
N ILE A 373 34.77 0.59 -1.72
CA ILE A 373 34.50 0.27 -3.13
C ILE A 373 33.39 -0.77 -3.32
N SER A 374 32.39 -0.39 -4.14
CA SER A 374 31.46 -1.29 -4.82
C SER A 374 32.05 -1.71 -6.16
N LEU A 375 32.25 -3.00 -6.35
CA LEU A 375 32.53 -3.63 -7.64
C LEU A 375 31.21 -4.04 -8.28
N LEU A 376 30.80 -3.34 -9.33
CA LEU A 376 30.34 -3.88 -10.62
C LEU A 376 29.91 -2.72 -11.52
N ALA A 377 30.72 -2.44 -12.55
CA ALA A 377 30.41 -1.53 -13.63
C ALA A 377 30.51 -2.27 -14.96
N SER A 378 29.56 -2.00 -15.88
CA SER A 378 29.72 -1.79 -17.34
C SER A 378 28.32 -1.73 -18.00
N PRO A 379 28.13 -1.11 -19.19
CA PRO A 379 28.37 0.30 -19.45
C PRO A 379 27.19 1.01 -20.19
N SER A 380 27.13 2.33 -19.97
CA SER A 380 26.68 3.46 -20.82
C SER A 380 25.77 3.26 -22.06
N ALA A 381 24.68 4.05 -22.10
CA ALA A 381 24.38 4.96 -23.21
C ALA A 381 23.60 6.19 -22.71
N SER A 382 23.98 7.35 -23.25
CA SER A 382 23.74 8.71 -22.76
C SER A 382 22.65 9.45 -23.52
N THR A 383 21.83 10.25 -22.83
CA THR A 383 21.31 11.52 -23.38
C THR A 383 21.03 12.51 -22.24
N ALA A 384 21.68 13.68 -22.32
CA ALA A 384 21.62 14.73 -21.31
C ALA A 384 20.45 15.70 -21.57
N THR A 385 19.75 16.11 -20.51
CA THR A 385 18.87 17.29 -20.54
C THR A 385 19.04 18.05 -19.22
N GLN A 386 19.32 19.35 -19.36
CA GLN A 386 19.65 20.29 -18.28
C GLN A 386 18.49 20.45 -17.28
N GLN A 387 18.78 20.36 -15.97
CA GLN A 387 17.84 20.70 -14.89
C GLN A 387 18.22 22.04 -14.25
N GLY A 388 17.29 23.00 -14.31
CA GLY A 388 17.35 24.27 -13.57
C GLY A 388 17.06 24.13 -12.07
N PRO A 389 17.09 25.26 -11.32
CA PRO A 389 17.20 25.27 -9.86
C PRO A 389 15.94 24.75 -9.17
N LYS A 390 16.12 23.76 -8.27
CA LYS A 390 15.06 23.11 -7.50
C LYS A 390 14.58 24.01 -6.35
N LYS A 391 13.28 24.36 -6.36
CA LYS A 391 12.57 24.95 -5.21
C LYS A 391 12.40 23.93 -4.07
N PRO A 392 12.30 24.38 -2.80
CA PRO A 392 12.16 23.49 -1.65
C PRO A 392 10.84 22.69 -1.72
N LYS A 393 10.96 21.37 -1.49
CA LYS A 393 9.83 20.43 -1.45
C LYS A 393 8.99 20.71 -0.20
N LYS A 394 7.69 20.94 -0.37
CA LYS A 394 6.71 20.95 0.71
C LYS A 394 6.49 19.51 1.20
N ASN A 395 6.74 19.27 2.48
CA ASN A 395 6.35 18.03 3.15
C ASN A 395 4.83 17.98 3.26
N VAL A 396 4.22 16.95 2.67
CA VAL A 396 2.79 16.66 2.80
C VAL A 396 2.62 15.67 3.95
N SER A 397 2.02 16.11 5.06
CA SER A 397 1.62 15.24 6.16
C SER A 397 0.22 14.68 5.91
N PHE A 398 0.05 13.36 5.95
CA PHE A 398 -1.18 12.65 5.57
C PHE A 398 -2.11 12.29 6.75
N ALA A 399 -1.97 12.93 7.92
CA ALA A 399 -2.69 12.52 9.12
C ALA A 399 -4.07 13.20 9.36
N LYS A 400 -4.63 13.98 8.43
CA LYS A 400 -5.75 14.91 8.76
C LYS A 400 -7.19 14.48 8.41
N ASN A 401 -7.45 13.34 7.77
CA ASN A 401 -8.82 12.98 7.36
C ASN A 401 -9.37 11.67 8.00
N LEU A 402 -8.97 11.35 9.23
CA LEU A 402 -9.39 10.12 9.92
C LEU A 402 -10.55 10.30 10.95
N THR A 403 -11.21 11.46 11.02
CA THR A 403 -11.98 11.86 12.23
C THR A 403 -13.50 11.94 12.12
N GLN A 404 -14.17 11.32 11.14
CA GLN A 404 -15.64 11.22 11.18
C GLN A 404 -16.14 9.82 10.84
N THR A 405 -16.81 9.18 11.80
CA THR A 405 -17.62 7.97 11.61
C THR A 405 -19.07 8.26 12.04
N PRO A 406 -20.08 7.92 11.22
CA PRO A 406 -21.47 7.88 11.66
C PRO A 406 -21.71 6.62 12.51
N GLU A 407 -22.56 6.78 13.51
CA GLU A 407 -23.05 5.73 14.40
C GLU A 407 -23.97 4.79 13.62
N ILE A 408 -23.60 3.50 13.52
CA ILE A 408 -24.41 2.46 12.86
C ILE A 408 -24.41 1.21 13.74
N GLU A 409 -25.61 0.71 13.96
CA GLU A 409 -26.02 -0.45 14.74
C GLU A 409 -25.48 -1.78 14.15
N TRP A 410 -24.91 -2.64 14.99
CA TRP A 410 -24.17 -3.86 14.59
C TRP A 410 -24.96 -5.15 14.88
N TYR A 411 -24.85 -6.14 13.99
CA TYR A 411 -25.41 -7.50 14.16
C TYR A 411 -24.31 -8.57 14.24
N GLU A 412 -24.62 -9.64 14.98
CA GLU A 412 -23.73 -10.63 15.60
C GLU A 412 -22.94 -11.52 14.62
N ASP A 413 -21.62 -11.34 14.60
CA ASP A 413 -20.64 -12.41 14.36
C ASP A 413 -19.36 -12.03 15.13
N ALA A 414 -19.40 -12.18 16.45
CA ALA A 414 -18.50 -11.54 17.41
C ALA A 414 -17.01 -11.90 17.24
N GLU A 415 -16.68 -13.04 16.63
CA GLU A 415 -15.32 -13.59 16.66
C GLU A 415 -14.39 -13.11 15.55
N VAL A 416 -14.92 -12.57 14.44
CA VAL A 416 -14.08 -11.90 13.41
C VAL A 416 -13.76 -10.46 13.84
N LEU A 417 -14.61 -9.87 14.68
CA LEU A 417 -14.55 -8.47 15.11
C LEU A 417 -13.48 -8.20 16.16
N THR A 418 -13.17 -9.15 17.05
CA THR A 418 -12.16 -8.93 18.11
C THR A 418 -10.76 -8.68 17.55
N GLY A 419 -10.37 -9.40 16.48
CA GLY A 419 -9.06 -9.24 15.85
C GLY A 419 -8.85 -7.89 15.14
N LEU A 420 -9.92 -7.29 14.60
CA LEU A 420 -9.87 -6.00 13.89
C LEU A 420 -10.15 -4.79 14.81
N ALA A 421 -10.99 -4.95 15.84
CA ALA A 421 -11.25 -3.91 16.83
C ALA A 421 -10.03 -3.62 17.72
N ILE A 422 -9.22 -4.63 18.05
CA ILE A 422 -7.94 -4.45 18.74
C ILE A 422 -6.96 -3.62 17.89
N PHE A 423 -6.99 -3.76 16.56
CA PHE A 423 -6.11 -3.03 15.64
C PHE A 423 -6.52 -1.56 15.47
N ALA A 424 -7.83 -1.27 15.44
CA ALA A 424 -8.34 0.10 15.42
C ALA A 424 -8.12 0.83 16.76
N GLY A 425 -8.26 0.13 17.89
CA GLY A 425 -8.03 0.69 19.23
C GLY A 425 -6.56 0.95 19.58
N ALA A 426 -5.65 0.04 19.20
CA ALA A 426 -4.22 0.16 19.55
C ALA A 426 -3.52 1.35 18.87
N VAL A 427 -3.97 1.75 17.67
CA VAL A 427 -3.45 2.93 16.93
C VAL A 427 -3.97 4.24 17.55
N VAL A 428 -5.16 4.25 18.13
CA VAL A 428 -5.74 5.43 18.79
C VAL A 428 -5.12 5.66 20.17
N ALA A 429 -4.87 4.60 20.95
CA ALA A 429 -4.26 4.71 22.28
C ALA A 429 -2.79 5.20 22.25
N THR A 430 -2.01 4.82 21.22
CA THR A 430 -0.63 5.31 21.07
C THR A 430 -0.57 6.77 20.62
N ALA A 431 -1.55 7.25 19.83
CA ALA A 431 -1.60 8.65 19.41
C ALA A 431 -2.08 9.59 20.54
N ALA A 432 -3.08 9.18 21.33
CA ALA A 432 -3.58 9.95 22.47
C ALA A 432 -2.58 10.00 23.64
N GLY A 433 -1.83 8.91 23.87
CA GLY A 433 -0.76 8.87 24.87
C GLY A 433 0.41 9.80 24.51
N LEU A 434 0.75 9.93 23.22
CA LEU A 434 1.84 10.78 22.78
C LEU A 434 1.49 12.28 22.84
N THR A 435 0.25 12.67 22.54
CA THR A 435 -0.22 14.06 22.72
C THR A 435 -0.35 14.44 24.19
N TYR A 436 -0.80 13.54 25.06
CA TYR A 436 -0.84 13.79 26.50
C TYR A 436 0.56 13.96 27.11
N PHE A 437 1.55 13.18 26.66
CA PHE A 437 2.92 13.26 27.16
C PHE A 437 3.67 14.51 26.68
N LEU A 438 3.37 15.00 25.47
CA LEU A 438 3.95 16.24 24.93
C LEU A 438 3.30 17.51 25.50
N SER A 439 2.04 17.46 25.93
CA SER A 439 1.35 18.60 26.55
C SER A 439 1.74 18.86 28.00
N ARG A 440 2.51 17.96 28.65
CA ARG A 440 2.92 18.10 30.06
C ARG A 440 4.35 18.62 30.23
N LYS A 441 5.04 18.93 29.12
CA LYS A 441 6.43 19.43 29.09
C LYS A 441 6.58 20.87 28.57
N SER A 442 5.47 21.58 28.33
CA SER A 442 5.43 23.05 28.31
C SER A 442 4.64 23.52 29.52
#